data_AF-A0A961LYW4-F1
#
_entry.id   AF-A0A961LYW4-F1
#
_cell.length_a   1.000
_cell.length_b   1.000
_cell.length_c   1.000
_cell.angle_alpha   90.00
_cell.angle_beta   90.00
_cell.angle_gamma   90.00
#
_symmetry.space_group_name_H-M   'P 1'
#
loop_
_entity.id
_entity.type
_entity.pdbx_description
1 polymer ?
#
loop_
_entity_poly.entity_id
_entity_poly.type
_entity_poly.pdbx_seq_one_letter_code
_entity_poly.pdbx_strand_id
1 'polypeptide(L)'
;MTLLISFAALFVSVFLLQLGLGGVVPLDALSGTELGFTAEQIGTMGSMHFVGFFIGCWWAPRLMGTVGHSRAFAAFTAAGTIGLIAHMMIVNPTAWAL
;
A
#
# COMPACT_ATOMS: atom_id res chain seq x y z
N MET A 1 -29.95 -4.22 -10.99
CA MET A 1 -29.35 -2.90 -11.30
C MET A 1 -28.97 -2.12 -10.04
N THR A 2 -29.80 -2.10 -8.99
CA THR A 2 -29.51 -1.42 -7.72
C THR A 2 -28.22 -1.90 -7.02
N LEU A 3 -27.94 -3.20 -7.08
CA LEU A 3 -26.75 -3.80 -6.47
C LEU A 3 -25.43 -3.26 -7.06
N LEU A 4 -25.42 -2.95 -8.37
CA LEU A 4 -24.25 -2.37 -9.04
C LEU A 4 -24.02 -0.91 -8.60
N ILE A 5 -25.10 -0.16 -8.38
CA ILE A 5 -25.05 1.21 -7.86
C ILE A 5 -24.58 1.20 -6.41
N SER A 6 -25.02 0.22 -5.60
CA SER A 6 -24.56 0.07 -4.21
C SER A 6 -23.07 -0.22 -4.09
N PHE A 7 -22.48 -0.97 -5.02
CA PHE A 7 -21.04 -1.25 -5.04
C PHE A 7 -20.19 -0.26 -5.85
N ALA A 8 -20.81 0.66 -6.59
CA ALA A 8 -20.11 1.61 -7.44
C ALA A 8 -19.03 2.39 -6.67
N ALA A 9 -19.36 2.88 -5.47
CA ALA A 9 -18.40 3.59 -4.61
C ALA A 9 -17.19 2.70 -4.22
N LEU A 10 -17.43 1.42 -3.96
CA LEU A 10 -16.38 0.47 -3.58
C LEU A 10 -15.48 0.16 -4.78
N PHE A 11 -16.06 -0.07 -5.96
CA PHE A 11 -15.29 -0.31 -7.19
C PHE A 11 -14.46 0.90 -7.60
N VAL A 12 -15.02 2.11 -7.52
CA VAL A 12 -14.28 3.35 -7.78
C VAL A 12 -13.12 3.50 -6.77
N SER A 13 -13.37 3.23 -5.49
CA SER A 13 -12.32 3.31 -4.46
C SER A 13 -11.17 2.33 -4.72
N VAL A 14 -11.49 1.07 -5.03
CA VAL A 14 -10.47 0.06 -5.35
C VAL A 14 -9.77 0.40 -6.66
N PHE A 15 -10.47 0.91 -7.67
CA PHE A 15 -9.86 1.36 -8.92
C PHE A 15 -8.80 2.45 -8.67
N LEU A 16 -9.14 3.47 -7.88
CA LEU A 16 -8.20 4.54 -7.51
C LEU A 16 -7.01 4.02 -6.71
N LEU A 17 -7.26 3.11 -5.75
CA LEU A 17 -6.22 2.47 -4.95
C LEU A 17 -5.23 1.68 -5.83
N GLN A 18 -5.75 0.86 -6.74
CA GLN A 18 -4.92 0.05 -7.64
C GLN A 18 -4.17 0.90 -8.66
N LEU A 19 -4.77 1.98 -9.15
CA LEU A 19 -4.10 2.93 -10.04
C LEU A 19 -2.91 3.60 -9.34
N GLY A 20 -3.08 4.02 -8.08
CA GLY A 20 -2.00 4.56 -7.26
C GLY A 20 -0.89 3.53 -7.03
N LEU A 21 -1.23 2.36 -6.49
CA LEU A 21 -0.27 1.28 -6.21
C LEU A 21 0.51 0.83 -7.45
N GLY A 22 -0.15 0.78 -8.62
CA GLY A 22 0.49 0.40 -9.88
C GLY A 22 1.62 1.35 -10.30
N GLY A 23 1.53 2.63 -9.93
CA GLY A 23 2.59 3.61 -10.17
C GLY A 23 3.66 3.63 -9.08
N VAL A 24 3.27 3.41 -7.82
CA VAL A 24 4.17 3.53 -6.65
C VAL A 24 5.38 2.61 -6.74
N VAL A 25 5.17 1.31 -7.01
CA VAL A 25 6.25 0.30 -6.97
C VAL A 25 7.41 0.64 -7.92
N PRO A 26 7.18 0.94 -9.22
CA PRO A 26 8.27 1.34 -10.11
C PRO A 26 8.84 2.72 -9.78
N LEU A 27 8.02 3.67 -9.31
CA LEU A 27 8.48 5.01 -8.93
C LEU A 27 9.40 4.98 -7.72
N ASP A 28 9.13 4.14 -6.73
CA ASP A 28 9.98 3.95 -5.55
C ASP A 28 11.35 3.36 -5.95
N ALA A 29 11.37 2.35 -6.82
CA ALA A 29 12.61 1.76 -7.31
C ALA A 29 13.45 2.75 -8.13
N LEU A 30 12.81 3.54 -9.00
CA LEU A 30 13.47 4.56 -9.80
C LEU A 30 14.00 5.70 -8.90
N SER A 31 13.19 6.16 -7.93
CA SER A 31 13.58 7.18 -6.97
C SER A 31 14.75 6.72 -6.09
N GLY A 32 14.71 5.47 -5.61
CA GLY A 32 15.83 4.88 -4.86
C GLY A 32 17.12 4.83 -5.67
N THR A 33 17.02 4.55 -6.98
CA THR A 33 18.18 4.55 -7.89
C THR A 33 18.78 5.95 -8.05
N GLU A 34 17.93 6.96 -8.28
CA GLU A 34 18.36 8.37 -8.37
C GLU A 34 18.96 8.89 -7.05
N LEU A 35 18.46 8.41 -5.91
CA LEU A 35 18.97 8.75 -4.57
C LEU A 35 20.24 7.97 -4.18
N GLY A 36 20.75 7.10 -5.06
CA GLY A 36 21.98 6.34 -4.85
C GLY A 36 21.84 5.13 -3.92
N PHE A 37 20.63 4.59 -3.73
CA PHE A 37 20.43 3.34 -3.00
C PHE A 37 21.04 2.18 -3.77
N THR A 38 21.60 1.22 -3.03
CA THR A 38 22.18 0.02 -3.64
C THR A 38 21.07 -0.91 -4.16
N ALA A 39 21.41 -1.76 -5.13
CA ALA A 39 20.47 -2.76 -5.65
C ALA A 39 19.94 -3.69 -4.53
N GLU A 40 20.78 -4.00 -3.53
CA GLU A 40 20.39 -4.78 -2.35
C GLU A 40 19.37 -4.03 -1.46
N GLN A 41 19.53 -2.73 -1.28
CA GLN A 41 18.58 -1.89 -0.52
C GLN A 41 17.22 -1.81 -1.23
N ILE A 42 17.21 -1.62 -2.55
CA ILE A 42 15.97 -1.61 -3.34
C ILE A 42 15.30 -3.00 -3.32
N GLY A 43 16.10 -4.07 -3.43
CA GLY A 43 15.59 -5.45 -3.35
C GLY A 43 15.02 -5.81 -1.98
N THR A 44 15.65 -5.36 -0.90
CA THR A 44 15.15 -5.57 0.47
C THR A 44 13.87 -4.77 0.73
N MET A 45 13.77 -3.53 0.26
CA MET A 45 12.54 -2.73 0.28
C MET A 45 11.39 -3.45 -0.44
N GLY A 46 11.62 -3.94 -1.67
CA GLY A 46 10.62 -4.73 -2.40
C GLY A 46 10.23 -6.02 -1.69
N SER A 47 11.17 -6.66 -0.99
CA SER A 47 10.90 -7.87 -0.20
C SER A 47 10.02 -7.57 1.03
N MET A 48 10.27 -6.46 1.72
CA MET A 48 9.48 -6.05 2.87
C MET A 48 8.03 -5.73 2.51
N HIS A 49 7.77 -5.23 1.29
CA HIS A 49 6.39 -5.09 0.79
C HIS A 49 5.61 -6.41 0.84
N PHE A 50 6.22 -7.52 0.42
CA PHE A 50 5.58 -8.84 0.48
C PHE A 50 5.43 -9.35 1.91
N VAL A 51 6.39 -9.07 2.80
CA VAL A 51 6.26 -9.38 4.24
C VAL A 51 5.04 -8.66 4.83
N GLY A 52 4.88 -7.36 4.55
CA GLY A 52 3.70 -6.59 4.93
C GLY A 52 2.41 -7.15 4.35
N PHE A 53 2.43 -7.56 3.07
CA PHE A 53 1.29 -8.21 2.42
C PHE A 53 0.87 -9.50 3.13
N PHE A 54 1.83 -10.38 3.50
CA PHE A 54 1.54 -11.60 4.26
C PHE A 54 0.87 -11.31 5.61
N ILE A 55 1.41 -10.34 6.36
CA ILE A 55 0.83 -9.90 7.63
C ILE A 55 -0.59 -9.38 7.40
N GLY A 56 -0.77 -8.58 6.35
CA GLY A 56 -2.07 -8.06 5.91
C GLY A 56 -3.08 -9.15 5.58
N CYS A 57 -2.70 -10.17 4.80
CA CYS A 57 -3.58 -11.30 4.47
C CYS A 57 -4.08 -12.04 5.70
N TRP A 58 -3.24 -12.19 6.74
CA TRP A 58 -3.64 -12.84 7.98
C TRP A 58 -4.56 -11.95 8.83
N TRP A 59 -4.22 -10.67 8.96
CA TRP A 59 -4.90 -9.79 9.91
C TRP A 59 -6.16 -9.11 9.35
N ALA A 60 -6.15 -8.77 8.06
CA ALA A 60 -7.24 -8.03 7.43
C ALA A 60 -8.61 -8.73 7.49
N PRO A 61 -8.74 -10.06 7.25
CA PRO A 61 -10.03 -10.75 7.38
C PRO A 61 -10.59 -10.70 8.80
N ARG A 62 -9.72 -10.78 9.82
CA ARG A 62 -10.11 -10.73 11.23
C ARG A 62 -10.58 -9.33 11.63
N LEU A 63 -9.90 -8.30 11.15
CA LEU A 63 -10.31 -6.92 11.36
C LEU A 63 -11.64 -6.62 10.64
N MET A 64 -11.80 -7.11 9.41
CA MET A 64 -13.06 -6.98 8.67
C MET A 64 -14.24 -7.64 9.40
N GLY A 65 -14.02 -8.80 10.02
CA GLY A 65 -15.05 -9.53 10.78
C GLY A 65 -15.49 -8.85 12.09
N THR A 66 -14.67 -7.96 12.65
CA THR A 66 -14.97 -7.25 13.92
C THR A 66 -15.43 -5.80 13.71
N VAL A 67 -14.88 -5.13 12.69
CA VAL A 67 -15.04 -3.67 12.48
C VAL A 67 -15.93 -3.34 11.27
N GLY A 68 -16.09 -4.30 10.34
CA GLY A 68 -16.84 -4.18 9.09
C GLY A 68 -15.96 -3.86 7.87
N HIS A 69 -16.37 -4.36 6.69
CA HIS A 69 -15.58 -4.30 5.45
C HIS A 69 -15.18 -2.88 5.01
N SER A 70 -16.14 -1.95 4.92
CA SER A 70 -15.88 -0.59 4.44
C SER A 70 -14.95 0.19 5.36
N ARG A 71 -15.14 0.06 6.68
CA ARG A 71 -14.30 0.72 7.69
C ARG A 71 -12.87 0.18 7.69
N ALA A 72 -12.72 -1.15 7.62
CA ALA A 72 -11.41 -1.77 7.53
C ALA A 72 -10.68 -1.36 6.24
N PHE A 73 -11.37 -1.33 5.10
CA PHE A 73 -10.81 -0.87 3.83
C PHE A 73 -10.31 0.58 3.91
N ALA A 74 -11.11 1.48 4.48
CA ALA A 74 -10.72 2.88 4.65
C ALA A 74 -9.49 3.02 5.56
N ALA A 75 -9.44 2.28 6.66
CA ALA A 75 -8.30 2.31 7.58
C ALA A 75 -7.01 1.80 6.93
N PHE A 76 -7.05 0.69 6.20
CA PHE A 76 -5.86 0.17 5.50
C PHE A 76 -5.41 1.09 4.37
N THR A 77 -6.35 1.69 3.63
CA THR A 77 -6.04 2.65 2.57
C THR A 77 -5.36 3.90 3.16
N ALA A 78 -5.88 4.42 4.27
CA ALA A 78 -5.28 5.56 4.96
C ALA A 78 -3.87 5.23 5.49
N ALA A 79 -3.69 4.07 6.12
CA ALA A 79 -2.38 3.63 6.61
C ALA A 79 -1.35 3.50 5.47
N GLY A 80 -1.73 2.88 4.34
CA GLY A 80 -0.86 2.78 3.17
C GLY A 80 -0.52 4.13 2.56
N THR A 81 -1.48 5.08 2.53
CA THR A 81 -1.25 6.45 2.05
C THR A 81 -0.26 7.21 2.95
N ILE A 82 -0.37 7.04 4.27
CA ILE A 82 0.56 7.63 5.24
C ILE A 82 1.98 7.08 5.03
N GLY A 83 2.12 5.75 4.85
CA GLY A 83 3.41 5.12 4.55
C GLY A 83 4.05 5.68 3.28
N LEU A 84 3.25 5.83 2.22
CA LEU A 84 3.72 6.39 0.95
C LEU A 84 4.27 7.82 1.10
N ILE A 85 3.55 8.68 1.82
CA ILE A 85 3.97 10.07 2.06
C ILE A 85 5.25 10.08 2.91
N ALA A 86 5.39 9.14 3.86
CA ALA A 86 6.55 9.06 4.74
C ALA A 86 7.86 8.78 4.00
N HIS A 87 7.85 8.09 2.85
CA HIS A 87 9.06 7.85 2.04
C HIS A 87 9.76 9.17 1.70
N MET A 88 9.01 10.19 1.30
CA MET A 88 9.58 11.49 0.93
C MET A 88 9.85 12.41 2.12
N MET A 89 9.36 12.05 3.32
CA MET A 89 9.68 12.78 4.55
C MET A 89 11.02 12.33 5.14
N ILE A 90 11.35 11.04 5.02
CA ILE A 90 12.57 10.43 5.56
C ILE A 90 13.25 9.65 4.44
N VAL A 91 14.23 10.28 3.81
CA VAL A 91 15.00 9.68 2.72
C VAL A 91 16.05 8.72 3.31
N ASN A 92 15.63 7.50 3.61
CA ASN A 92 16.50 6.45 4.13
C ASN A 92 15.98 5.06 3.69
N PRO A 93 16.85 4.17 3.16
CA PRO A 93 16.42 2.89 2.63
C PRO A 93 15.80 1.96 3.68
N THR A 94 16.25 2.04 4.95
CA THR A 94 15.62 1.28 6.04
C THR A 94 14.27 1.85 6.45
N ALA A 95 14.07 3.16 6.33
CA ALA A 95 12.78 3.79 6.59
C ALA A 95 11.75 3.49 5.49
N TRP A 96 12.19 3.34 4.24
CA TRP A 96 11.32 2.95 3.11
C TRP A 96 10.99 1.46 3.11
N ALA A 97 11.79 0.65 3.80
CA ALA A 97 11.57 -0.79 3.94
C ALA A 97 10.67 -1.16 5.14
N LEU A 98 10.27 -0.19 5.98
CA LEU A 98 9.39 -0.39 7.14
C LEU A 98 7.93 -0.08 6.79
#